data_AF-A0A7C0YM59-F1
#
_entry.id   AF-A0A7C0YM59-F1
#
_cell.length_a   1.000
_cell.length_b   1.000
_cell.length_c   1.000
_cell.angle_alpha   90.00
_cell.angle_beta   90.00
_cell.angle_gamma   90.00
#
_symmetry.space_group_name_H-M   'P 1'
#
loop_
_entity.id
_entity.type
_entity.pdbx_description
1 polymer ?
#
loop_
_entity_poly.entity_id
_entity_poly.type
_entity_poly.pdbx_seq_one_letter_code
_entity_poly.pdbx_strand_id
1 'polypeptide(L)' 'MWSWVVDNKQVLFSGIGTAVVIGVGRLIFKKRSASSTQNIRSGDNSTNIQAGGDINVGTKKTRGDVEEG' A
#
# COMPACT_ATOMS: atom_id res chain seq x y z
N MET A 1 19.72 -30.14 -6.18
CA MET A 1 19.15 -28.88 -5.67
C MET A 1 18.63 -29.02 -4.25
N TRP A 2 17.83 -30.04 -3.95
CA TRP A 2 17.36 -30.34 -2.59
C TRP A 2 18.48 -30.72 -1.60
N SER A 3 19.47 -31.52 -2.04
CA SER A 3 20.63 -31.91 -1.21
C SER A 3 21.41 -30.72 -0.65
N TRP A 4 21.67 -29.72 -1.49
CA TRP A 4 22.40 -28.51 -1.08
C TRP A 4 21.71 -27.77 0.07
N VAL A 5 20.38 -27.71 0.08
CA VAL A 5 19.62 -27.05 1.16
C VAL A 5 19.78 -27.81 2.48
N VAL A 6 19.76 -29.15 2.43
CA VAL A 6 19.94 -30.02 3.59
C VAL A 6 21.36 -29.91 4.14
N ASP A 7 22.35 -29.85 3.24
CA ASP A 7 23.76 -29.73 3.61
C ASP A 7 24.10 -28.35 4.20
N ASN A 8 23.40 -27.31 3.77
CA ASN A 8 23.59 -25.92 4.24
C ASN A 8 22.59 -25.50 5.33
N LYS A 9 21.88 -26.45 5.95
CA LYS A 9 20.86 -26.19 6.98
C LYS A 9 21.36 -25.36 8.16
N GLN A 10 22.63 -25.53 8.57
CA GLN A 10 23.21 -24.75 9.66
C GLN A 10 23.33 -23.27 9.32
N VAL A 11 23.72 -22.96 8.07
CA VAL A 11 23.80 -21.58 7.61
C VAL A 11 22.40 -21.01 7.45
N LEU A 12 21.49 -21.74 6.79
CA LEU A 12 20.11 -21.33 6.55
C LEU A 12 19.29 -21.08 7.83
N PHE A 13 19.42 -21.94 8.83
CA PHE A 13 18.71 -21.85 10.11
C PHE A 13 19.57 -21.28 11.25
N SER A 14 20.75 -20.73 10.94
CA SER A 14 21.43 -19.83 11.86
C SER A 14 20.59 -18.57 12.05
N GLY A 15 20.73 -17.88 13.19
CA GLY A 15 19.99 -16.63 13.44
C GLY A 15 20.17 -15.59 12.32
N ILE A 16 21.38 -15.48 11.78
CA ILE A 16 21.72 -14.59 10.66
C ILE A 16 21.15 -15.11 9.33
N GLY A 17 21.30 -16.40 9.02
CA GLY A 17 20.77 -16.94 7.77
C GLY A 17 19.25 -16.86 7.69
N THR A 18 18.58 -17.09 8.82
CA THR A 18 17.13 -16.97 8.92
C THR A 18 16.68 -15.53 8.66
N ALA A 19 17.38 -14.54 9.23
CA ALA A 19 17.10 -13.13 8.99
C ALA A 19 17.26 -12.74 7.52
N VAL A 20 18.29 -13.26 6.83
CA VAL A 20 18.51 -13.02 5.40
C VAL A 20 17.41 -13.65 4.55
N VAL A 21 17.04 -14.91 4.81
CA VAL A 21 15.96 -15.60 4.07
C VAL A 21 14.63 -14.86 4.23
N ILE A 22 14.28 -14.46 5.46
CA ILE A 22 13.07 -13.68 5.72
C ILE A 22 13.13 -12.31 5.04
N GLY A 23 14.29 -11.64 5.08
CA GLY A 23 14.48 -10.34 4.43
C GLY A 23 14.30 -10.40 2.92
N VAL A 24 14.94 -11.36 2.26
CA VAL A 24 14.82 -11.58 0.81
C VAL A 24 13.40 -11.99 0.45
N GLY A 25 12.79 -12.91 1.21
CA GLY A 25 11.39 -13.28 1.05
C GLY A 25 10.47 -12.06 1.16
N ARG A 26 10.68 -11.21 2.17
CA ARG A 26 9.89 -9.99 2.35
C ARG A 26 10.05 -9.01 1.19
N LEU A 27 11.22 -8.91 0.57
CA LEU A 27 11.43 -8.04 -0.59
C LEU A 27 10.73 -8.57 -1.85
N ILE A 28 10.82 -9.89 -2.10
CA ILE A 28 10.18 -10.54 -3.25
C ILE A 28 8.66 -10.54 -3.12
N PHE A 29 8.16 -10.89 -1.92
CA PHE A 29 6.72 -10.93 -1.62
C PHE A 29 6.19 -9.61 -1.06
N LYS A 30 6.98 -8.53 -1.12
CA LYS A 30 6.49 -7.18 -0.80
C LYS A 30 5.41 -6.88 -1.81
N LYS A 31 4.14 -7.07 -1.43
CA LYS A 31 3.02 -6.54 -2.18
C LYS A 31 3.30 -5.05 -2.32
N ARG A 32 3.54 -4.56 -3.55
CA ARG A 32 3.36 -3.14 -3.82
C ARG A 32 1.98 -2.84 -3.28
N SER A 33 1.89 -1.92 -2.31
CA SER A 33 0.59 -1.44 -1.84
C SER A 33 -0.22 -1.21 -3.10
N ALA A 34 -1.29 -2.01 -3.27
CA ALA A 34 -2.08 -1.93 -4.47
C ALA A 34 -2.47 -0.46 -4.58
N SER A 35 -2.09 0.18 -5.69
CA SER A 35 -2.74 1.43 -6.06
C SER A 35 -4.21 1.13 -5.91
N SER A 36 -4.85 1.82 -4.96
CA SER A 36 -6.18 1.48 -4.49
C SER A 36 -7.11 1.40 -5.71
N THR A 37 -7.36 0.19 -6.23
CA THR A 37 -8.33 0.00 -7.31
C THR A 37 -9.68 0.12 -6.65
N GLN A 38 -10.09 1.36 -6.47
CA GLN A 38 -11.36 1.73 -5.93
C GLN A 38 -12.22 2.14 -7.12
N ASN A 39 -13.13 1.23 -7.47
CA ASN A 39 -14.11 1.44 -8.51
C ASN A 39 -15.27 2.25 -7.92
N ILE A 40 -15.14 3.58 -7.94
CA ILE A 40 -16.20 4.46 -7.46
C ILE A 40 -17.06 4.90 -8.64
N ARG A 41 -18.34 4.53 -8.59
CA ARG A 41 -19.36 5.11 -9.47
C ARG A 41 -19.78 6.46 -8.92
N SER A 42 -19.46 7.52 -9.66
CA SER A 42 -20.01 8.86 -9.40
C SER A 42 -21.45 8.91 -9.97
N GLY A 43 -22.38 9.48 -9.20
CA GLY A 43 -23.75 9.78 -9.66
C GLY A 43 -23.84 11.24 -10.16
N ASP A 44 -25.02 11.69 -10.56
CA ASP A 44 -25.20 13.04 -11.11
C ASP A 44 -24.73 14.11 -10.11
N ASN A 45 -23.67 14.83 -10.49
CA ASN A 45 -23.05 15.97 -9.81
C ASN A 45 -22.23 15.66 -8.52
N SER A 46 -21.70 14.45 -8.35
CA SER A 46 -20.76 14.18 -7.25
C SER A 46 -19.29 14.25 -7.67
N THR A 47 -18.46 14.90 -6.84
CA THR A 47 -17.01 14.90 -6.98
C THR A 47 -16.44 13.82 -6.08
N ASN A 48 -15.99 12.72 -6.65
CA ASN A 48 -15.34 11.68 -5.88
C ASN A 48 -13.83 11.91 -5.80
N ILE A 49 -13.33 12.17 -4.60
CA ILE A 49 -11.91 12.44 -4.34
C ILE A 49 -11.38 11.31 -3.47
N GLN A 50 -10.34 10.64 -3.95
CA GLN A 50 -9.73 9.53 -3.25
C GLN A 50 -8.23 9.51 -3.47
N ALA A 51 -7.48 9.62 -2.39
CA ALA A 51 -6.05 9.46 -2.40
C ALA A 51 -5.64 8.45 -1.33
N GLY A 52 -4.59 7.68 -1.63
CA GLY A 52 -3.96 6.77 -0.67
C GLY A 52 -3.02 7.47 0.31
N GLY A 53 -3.24 8.77 0.57
CA GLY A 53 -2.40 9.66 1.36
C GLY A 53 -3.12 10.99 1.63
N ASP A 54 -2.42 11.99 2.17
CA ASP A 54 -3.05 13.25 2.57
C ASP A 54 -3.65 14.02 1.39
N ILE A 55 -4.90 14.45 1.54
CA ILE A 55 -5.64 15.22 0.53
C ILE A 55 -6.02 16.57 1.14
N ASN A 56 -5.64 17.65 0.47
CA ASN A 56 -6.12 18.99 0.81
C ASN A 56 -7.10 19.45 -0.27
N VAL A 57 -8.38 19.49 0.08
CA VAL A 57 -9.46 19.91 -0.83
C VAL A 57 -9.88 21.33 -0.46
N GLY A 58 -9.36 22.31 -1.20
CA GLY A 58 -9.78 23.70 -1.07
C GLY A 58 -11.00 23.99 -1.93
N THR A 59 -12.11 24.39 -1.33
CA THR A 59 -13.25 24.96 -2.06
C THR A 59 -13.06 26.46 -2.22
N LYS A 60 -13.22 26.99 -3.45
CA LYS A 60 -13.27 28.43 -3.67
C LYS A 60 -14.69 28.90 -3.35
N LYS A 61 -14.91 29.54 -2.19
CA LYS A 61 -16.17 30.25 -1.92
C LYS A 61 -16.36 31.31 -2.99
N THR A 62 -17.31 31.10 -3.89
CA THR A 62 -17.83 32.17 -4.74
C THR A 62 -18.79 32.97 -3.87
N ARG A 63 -18.61 34.29 -3.84
CA ARG A 63 -19.42 35.22 -3.02
C ARG A 63 -20.89 35.05 -3.42
N GLY A 64 -21.67 34.35 -2.60
CA GLY A 64 -23.07 34.02 -2.91
C GLY A 64 -23.75 32.98 -2.02
N ASP A 65 -23.02 32.26 -1.16
CA ASP A 65 -23.65 31.28 -0.27
C ASP A 65 -24.29 31.99 0.94
N VAL A 66 -25.63 31.97 0.99
CA VAL A 66 -26.43 32.44 2.14
C VAL A 66 -26.15 31.55 3.36
N GLU A 67 -25.86 32.17 4.50
CA GLU A 67 -25.94 31.51 5.81
C GLU A 67 -27.42 31.35 6.15
N GLU A 68 -27.95 30.13 6.11
CA GLU A 68 -29.20 29.80 6.79
C GLU A 68 -28.88 29.56 8.27
N GLY A 69 -29.61 30.27 9.13
CA GLY A 69 -29.41 30.34 10.59
C GLY A 69 -29.91 29.14 11.38
#